data_AF-A0A3L7MMB1-F1
#
_entry.id   AF-A0A3L7MMB1-F1
#
_cell.length_a   1.000
_cell.length_b   1.000
_cell.length_c   1.000
_cell.angle_alpha   90.00
_cell.angle_beta   90.00
_cell.angle_gamma   90.00
#
_symmetry.space_group_name_H-M   'P 1'
#
loop_
_entity.id
_entity.type
_entity.pdbx_description
1 polymer ?
#
loop_
_entity_poly.entity_id
_entity_poly.type
_entity_poly.pdbx_seq_one_letter_code
_entity_poly.pdbx_strand_id
1 'polypeptide(L)'
;MINPDARPITLHVDYNRFTDDVGTGDRVLIDDGAVQLRVRASRRGVVECVCEVGGNISSRKGVNLPETAVSLTAPTARDRVLADWA
;
A
#
# COMPACT_ATOMS: atom_id res chain seq x y z
N MET A 1 -10.64 15.36 10.74
CA MET A 1 -9.69 16.24 11.46
C MET A 1 -8.32 15.59 11.40
N ILE A 2 -7.30 16.28 10.89
CA ILE A 2 -5.90 15.81 10.95
C ILE A 2 -5.37 16.22 12.32
N ASN A 3 -4.92 15.27 13.15
CA ASN A 3 -4.34 15.57 14.45
C ASN A 3 -2.91 16.12 14.26
N PRO A 4 -2.63 17.40 14.56
CA PRO A 4 -1.29 17.99 14.35
C PRO A 4 -0.23 17.41 15.29
N ASP A 5 -0.62 16.77 16.40
CA ASP A 5 0.31 16.16 17.36
C ASP A 5 0.63 14.69 17.05
N ALA A 6 0.01 14.12 16.00
CA ALA A 6 0.24 12.73 15.64
C ALA A 6 1.65 12.56 15.06
N ARG A 7 2.46 11.70 15.68
CA ARG A 7 3.76 11.31 15.13
C ARG A 7 3.55 10.48 13.86
N PRO A 8 4.22 10.83 12.74
CA PRO A 8 4.13 10.01 11.55
C PRO A 8 4.71 8.63 11.82
N ILE A 9 3.95 7.59 11.48
CA ILE A 9 4.41 6.21 11.46
C ILE A 9 4.85 5.87 10.04
N THR A 10 5.95 5.14 9.90
CA THR A 10 6.42 4.66 8.59
C THR A 10 6.12 3.17 8.47
N LEU A 11 5.44 2.80 7.39
CA LEU A 11 5.16 1.40 7.05
C LEU A 11 5.97 1.04 5.81
N HIS A 12 6.60 -0.14 5.83
CA HIS A 12 7.34 -0.65 4.69
C HIS A 12 6.46 -1.61 3.88
N VAL A 13 6.50 -1.44 2.56
CA VAL A 13 5.86 -2.34 1.59
C VAL A 13 6.95 -3.00 0.76
N ASP A 14 6.74 -4.26 0.38
CA ASP A 14 7.65 -5.05 -0.46
C ASP A 14 7.40 -4.85 -1.96
N TYR A 15 6.66 -3.80 -2.31
CA TYR A 15 6.38 -3.42 -3.69
C TYR A 15 7.29 -2.28 -4.17
N ASN A 16 8.37 -2.62 -4.89
CA ASN A 16 9.37 -1.64 -5.31
C ASN A 16 8.84 -0.50 -6.21
N ARG A 17 7.77 -0.74 -6.97
CA ARG A 17 7.14 0.27 -7.84
C ARG A 17 6.01 1.04 -7.17
N PHE A 18 5.80 0.85 -5.86
CA PHE A 18 4.70 1.46 -5.14
C PHE A 18 4.66 2.98 -5.33
N THR A 19 5.80 3.65 -5.23
CA THR A 19 5.88 5.12 -5.35
C THR A 19 5.68 5.64 -6.77
N ASP A 20 5.87 4.80 -7.77
CA ASP A 20 5.75 5.13 -9.20
C ASP A 20 4.31 4.95 -9.66
N ASP A 21 3.61 3.97 -9.10
CA ASP A 21 2.24 3.63 -9.49
C ASP A 21 1.19 4.45 -8.74
N VAL A 22 1.37 4.71 -7.44
CA VAL A 22 0.34 5.40 -6.65
C VAL A 22 0.30 6.92 -6.92
N GLY A 23 -0.89 7.43 -7.19
CA GLY A 23 -1.15 8.84 -7.43
C GLY A 23 -1.65 9.59 -6.19
N THR A 24 -1.48 10.91 -6.17
CA THR A 24 -2.16 11.76 -5.17
C THR A 24 -3.68 11.59 -5.29
N GLY A 25 -4.33 11.30 -4.16
CA GLY A 25 -5.77 11.04 -4.10
C GLY A 25 -6.14 9.56 -4.10
N ASP A 26 -5.22 8.65 -4.42
CA ASP A 26 -5.48 7.21 -4.39
C ASP A 26 -5.72 6.72 -2.95
N ARG A 27 -6.49 5.65 -2.83
CA ARG A 27 -6.68 4.95 -1.55
C ARG A 27 -5.66 3.84 -1.43
N VAL A 28 -5.07 3.76 -0.24
CA VAL A 28 -4.26 2.63 0.18
C VAL A 28 -5.01 1.93 1.30
N LEU A 29 -5.45 0.71 1.03
CA LEU A 29 -6.19 -0.11 1.98
C LEU A 29 -5.23 -1.10 2.61
N ILE A 30 -5.28 -1.24 3.93
CA ILE A 30 -4.46 -2.20 4.68
C ILE A 30 -5.40 -3.15 5.42
N ASP A 31 -5.03 -4.43 5.44
CA ASP A 31 -5.77 -5.49 6.15
C ASP A 31 -7.24 -5.56 5.71
N ASP A 32 -7.45 -5.87 4.42
CA ASP A 32 -8.78 -5.95 3.77
C ASP A 32 -9.65 -4.69 3.93
N GLY A 33 -9.01 -3.53 4.12
CA GLY A 33 -9.68 -2.23 4.25
C GLY A 33 -10.04 -1.85 5.69
N ALA A 34 -9.58 -2.62 6.69
CA ALA A 34 -9.72 -2.26 8.10
C ALA A 34 -9.03 -0.93 8.43
N VAL A 35 -7.93 -0.62 7.74
CA VAL A 35 -7.30 0.70 7.75
C VAL A 35 -7.34 1.28 6.34
N GLN A 36 -7.72 2.55 6.24
CA GLN A 36 -7.79 3.27 4.98
C GLN A 36 -6.94 4.53 5.05
N LEU A 37 -6.05 4.66 4.07
CA LEU A 37 -5.18 5.81 3.90
C LEU A 37 -5.47 6.49 2.56
N ARG A 38 -5.28 7.80 2.51
CA ARG A 38 -5.36 8.62 1.30
C ARG A 38 -4.00 9.19 0.97
N VAL A 39 -3.51 8.94 -0.24
CA VAL A 39 -2.24 9.49 -0.70
C VAL A 39 -2.34 11.01 -0.83
N ARG A 40 -1.40 11.72 -0.19
CA ARG A 40 -1.22 13.16 -0.33
C ARG A 40 -0.13 13.51 -1.33
N ALA A 41 1.01 12.84 -1.23
CA ALA A 41 2.16 13.07 -2.09
C ALA A 41 3.06 11.84 -2.15
N SER A 42 3.77 11.66 -3.26
CA SER A 42 4.87 10.70 -3.40
C SER A 42 6.18 11.50 -3.56
N ARG A 43 7.19 11.24 -2.72
CA ARG A 43 8.48 11.93 -2.74
C ARG A 43 9.60 11.00 -2.30
N ARG A 44 10.71 10.96 -3.06
CA ARG A 44 11.98 10.31 -2.67
C ARG A 44 11.82 8.85 -2.20
N GLY A 45 10.97 8.06 -2.86
CA GLY A 45 10.72 6.67 -2.50
C GLY A 45 9.81 6.47 -1.28
N VAL A 46 9.14 7.53 -0.81
CA VAL A 46 8.17 7.49 0.29
C VAL A 46 6.86 8.10 -0.19
N VAL A 47 5.75 7.49 0.25
CA VAL A 47 4.40 7.99 -0.04
C VAL A 47 3.81 8.51 1.26
N GLU A 48 3.51 9.81 1.27
CA GLU A 48 2.86 10.49 2.38
C GLU A 48 1.36 10.29 2.27
N CYS A 49 0.76 9.71 3.30
CA CYS A 49 -0.66 9.45 3.36
C CYS A 49 -1.30 10.07 4.60
N VAL A 50 -2.60 10.37 4.50
CA VAL A 50 -3.44 10.68 5.66
C VAL A 50 -4.32 9.48 5.97
N CYS A 51 -4.41 9.11 7.23
CA CYS A 51 -5.33 8.08 7.68
C CYS A 51 -6.76 8.61 7.66
N GLU A 52 -7.61 8.02 6.83
CA GLU A 52 -9.06 8.31 6.77
C GLU A 52 -9.81 7.42 7.76
N VAL A 53 -9.42 6.15 7.87
CA VAL A 53 -9.96 5.17 8.82
C VAL A 53 -8.79 4.50 9.54
N GLY A 54 -8.72 4.70 10.85
CA GLY A 54 -7.68 4.11 11.70
C GLY A 54 -8.04 2.70 12.18
N GLY A 55 -7.04 1.96 12.65
CA GLY A 55 -7.22 0.60 13.15
C GLY A 55 -5.90 -0.04 13.57
N ASN A 56 -5.94 -1.31 13.95
CA ASN A 56 -4.74 -2.07 14.30
C ASN A 56 -4.05 -2.61 13.05
N ILE A 57 -2.76 -2.33 12.93
CA ILE A 57 -1.90 -2.89 11.88
C ILE A 57 -0.93 -3.86 12.55
N SER A 58 -0.86 -5.09 12.05
CA SER A 58 0.18 -6.05 12.43
C SER A 58 1.19 -6.24 11.29
N SER A 59 2.23 -7.04 11.52
CA SER A 59 3.22 -7.33 10.48
C SER A 59 2.63 -8.17 9.34
N ARG A 60 3.18 -7.98 8.12
CA ARG A 60 2.83 -8.72 6.88
C ARG A 60 1.35 -8.65 6.47
N LYS A 61 0.67 -7.56 6.79
CA LYS A 61 -0.68 -7.30 6.28
C LYS A 61 -0.64 -6.95 4.80
N GLY A 62 -1.67 -7.39 4.06
CA GLY A 62 -1.84 -7.07 2.65
C GLY A 62 -2.14 -5.59 2.45
N VAL A 63 -1.68 -5.07 1.30
CA VAL A 63 -1.98 -3.72 0.83
C VAL A 63 -2.76 -3.83 -0.47
N ASN A 64 -3.90 -3.14 -0.54
CA ASN A 64 -4.75 -3.10 -1.73
C ASN A 64 -4.84 -1.66 -2.25
N LEU A 65 -4.79 -1.53 -3.58
CA LEU A 65 -4.81 -0.26 -4.30
C LEU A 65 -5.95 -0.28 -5.33
N PRO A 66 -7.18 0.09 -4.95
CA PRO A 66 -8.35 -0.05 -5.83
C PRO A 66 -8.36 0.94 -7.01
N GLU A 67 -7.74 2.12 -6.89
CA GLU A 67 -7.65 3.10 -7.98
C GLU A 67 -6.37 2.97 -8.81
N THR A 68 -5.36 2.28 -8.30
CA THR A 68 -4.04 2.25 -8.93
C THR A 68 -3.92 1.08 -9.88
N ALA A 69 -3.51 1.36 -11.12
CA ALA A 69 -3.12 0.33 -12.08
C ALA A 69 -1.75 -0.23 -11.67
N VAL A 70 -1.76 -1.33 -10.90
CA VAL A 70 -0.53 -1.94 -10.39
C VAL A 70 0.28 -2.55 -11.53
N SER A 71 1.51 -2.08 -11.71
CA SER A 71 2.47 -2.50 -12.73
C SER A 71 3.12 -3.87 -12.46
N LEU A 72 2.59 -4.65 -11.51
CA LEU A 72 3.12 -5.96 -11.16
C LEU A 72 2.84 -6.93 -12.31
N THR A 73 3.89 -7.53 -12.87
CA THR A 73 3.73 -8.55 -13.91
C THR A 73 3.22 -9.85 -13.29
N ALA A 74 2.02 -10.25 -13.68
CA ALA A 74 1.52 -11.60 -13.45
C ALA A 74 1.89 -12.51 -14.64
N PRO A 75 2.21 -13.80 -14.44
CA PRO A 75 2.37 -14.49 -13.15
C PRO A 75 3.71 -14.18 -12.46
N THR A 76 3.75 -14.23 -11.13
CA THR A 76 5.01 -14.07 -10.39
C THR A 76 5.90 -15.31 -10.54
N ALA A 77 7.17 -15.19 -10.18
CA ALA A 77 8.08 -16.35 -10.18
C ALA A 77 7.57 -17.49 -9.27
N ARG A 78 6.93 -17.15 -8.14
CA ARG A 78 6.33 -18.13 -7.23
C ARG A 78 5.14 -18.83 -7.85
N ASP A 79 4.31 -18.09 -8.58
CA ASP A 79 3.13 -18.66 -9.26
C ASP A 79 3.54 -19.66 -10.35
N ARG A 80 4.62 -19.38 -11.08
CA ARG A 80 5.16 -20.33 -12.07
C ARG A 80 5.61 -21.63 -11.43
N VAL A 81 6.34 -21.56 -10.31
CA VAL A 81 6.75 -22.77 -9.56
C VAL A 81 5.53 -23.54 -9.06
N LEU A 82 4.51 -22.86 -8.54
CA LEU A 82 3.26 -23.51 -8.09
C LEU A 82 2.51 -24.17 -9.26
N ALA A 83 2.48 -23.54 -10.43
CA ALA A 83 1.85 -24.10 -11.62
C ALA A 83 2.57 -25.34 -12.14
N ASP A 84 3.90 -25.39 -12.08
CA ASP A 84 4.70 -26.56 -12.51
C ASP A 84 4.51 -27.79 -11.58
N TRP A 85 3.94 -27.61 -10.39
CA TRP A 85 3.67 -28.69 -9.42
C TRP A 85 2.28 -29.32 -9.58
N ALA A 86 1.41 -28.76 -10.41
CA ALA A 86 0.03 -29.22 -10.65
C ALA A 86 -0.06 -30.16 -11.86
#